data_AF-A0A2M8T6F3-F1
#
_entry.id   AF-A0A2M8T6F3-F1
#
_cell.length_a   1.000
_cell.length_b   1.000
_cell.length_c   1.000
_cell.angle_alpha   90.00
_cell.angle_beta   90.00
_cell.angle_gamma   90.00
#
_symmetry.space_group_name_H-M   'P 1'
#
loop_
_entity.id
_entity.type
_entity.pdbx_description
1 polymer ?
#
loop_
_entity_poly.entity_id
_entity_poly.type
_entity_poly.pdbx_seq_one_letter_code
_entity_poly.pdbx_strand_id
1 'polypeptide(L)'
;MSRIKRRMAAKRRKLYVELFISSVGLITCYLKVNRIDVANVRNVMLIIMAFLFFILLIRFLYTQFFNNRISSKYLNSSIGIVDKMTGEEFEEFLKAHFEKLGYKVELTPTTGDYGADLVLNKSGYRIVVQAKRWISKVGIEAVQQVIASKSYYKADKCLVVTNNYFTPNAINLADTNKNVELWDRRDLIKMMNKNNPTIKSSSEISKRVICPKCGKEMKLRHGRNGDFYGCSNYPKCKCTRAVRRR
;
A
#
# COMPACT_ATOMS: atom_id res chain seq x y z
N MET A 1 -29.05 -0.40 32.13
CA MET A 1 -28.88 -1.87 32.31
C MET A 1 -29.56 -2.32 33.61
N SER A 2 -30.62 -3.15 33.52
CA SER A 2 -31.56 -3.47 34.62
C SER A 2 -30.93 -4.22 35.80
N ARG A 3 -31.45 -4.01 37.03
CA ARG A 3 -30.99 -4.68 38.27
C ARG A 3 -30.99 -6.22 38.15
N ILE A 4 -31.89 -6.78 37.34
CA ILE A 4 -31.99 -8.21 37.06
C ILE A 4 -30.78 -8.73 36.27
N LYS A 5 -30.31 -8.00 35.23
CA LYS A 5 -29.12 -8.39 34.45
C LYS A 5 -27.85 -8.43 35.32
N ARG A 6 -27.73 -7.53 36.32
CA ARG A 6 -26.60 -7.53 37.26
C ARG A 6 -26.63 -8.74 38.20
N ARG A 7 -27.80 -9.11 38.73
CA ARG A 7 -27.96 -10.30 39.59
C ARG A 7 -27.70 -11.60 38.84
N MET A 8 -28.16 -11.73 37.59
CA MET A 8 -27.87 -12.90 36.76
C MET A 8 -26.39 -13.04 36.43
N ALA A 9 -25.70 -11.93 36.14
CA ALA A 9 -24.25 -11.93 35.90
C ALA A 9 -23.47 -12.34 37.15
N ALA A 10 -23.88 -11.89 38.34
CA ALA A 10 -23.27 -12.29 39.61
C ALA A 10 -23.47 -13.79 39.92
N LYS A 11 -24.69 -14.32 39.67
CA LYS A 11 -24.99 -15.74 39.87
C LYS A 11 -24.20 -16.63 38.91
N ARG A 12 -24.05 -16.21 37.64
CA ARG A 12 -23.18 -16.90 36.66
C ARG A 12 -21.72 -16.88 37.09
N ARG A 13 -21.19 -15.74 37.54
CA ARG A 13 -19.81 -15.64 38.04
C ARG A 13 -19.58 -16.59 39.22
N LYS A 14 -20.52 -16.67 40.17
CA LYS A 14 -20.42 -17.58 41.31
C LYS A 14 -20.38 -19.05 40.87
N LEU A 15 -21.24 -19.43 39.92
CA LEU A 15 -21.28 -20.78 39.36
C LEU A 15 -19.96 -21.14 38.62
N TYR A 16 -19.39 -20.22 37.85
CA TYR A 16 -18.09 -20.45 37.19
C TYR A 16 -16.94 -20.62 38.20
N VAL A 17 -16.95 -19.84 39.29
CA VAL A 17 -15.94 -19.96 40.36
C VAL A 17 -16.07 -21.30 41.07
N GLU A 18 -17.29 -21.74 41.38
CA GLU A 18 -17.53 -23.06 42.00
C GLU A 18 -17.10 -24.21 41.08
N LEU A 19 -17.42 -24.14 39.79
CA LEU A 19 -16.99 -25.12 38.79
C LEU A 19 -15.45 -25.15 38.67
N PHE A 20 -14.78 -24.00 38.68
CA PHE A 20 -13.33 -23.90 38.62
C PHE A 20 -12.64 -24.47 39.87
N ILE A 21 -13.16 -24.18 41.07
CA ILE A 21 -12.62 -24.74 42.31
C ILE A 21 -12.78 -26.27 42.31
N SER A 22 -13.92 -26.77 41.84
CA SER A 22 -14.17 -28.21 41.78
C SER A 22 -13.25 -28.95 40.80
N SER A 23 -12.96 -28.35 39.63
CA SER A 23 -12.06 -28.95 38.65
C SER A 23 -10.58 -28.92 39.10
N VAL A 24 -10.14 -27.83 39.75
CA VAL A 24 -8.81 -27.77 40.38
C VAL A 24 -8.68 -28.82 41.49
N GLY A 25 -9.75 -29.03 42.28
CA GLY A 25 -9.82 -30.08 43.29
C GLY A 25 -9.68 -31.50 42.72
N LEU A 26 -10.37 -31.79 41.61
CA LEU A 26 -10.27 -33.09 40.93
C LEU A 26 -8.87 -33.33 40.34
N ILE A 27 -8.27 -32.30 39.73
CA ILE A 27 -6.92 -32.38 39.16
C ILE A 27 -5.88 -32.62 40.27
N THR A 28 -5.95 -31.89 41.38
CA THR A 28 -5.03 -32.08 42.52
C THR A 28 -5.19 -33.44 43.17
N CYS A 29 -6.43 -33.95 43.30
CA CYS A 29 -6.70 -35.30 43.79
C CYS A 29 -6.11 -36.38 42.86
N TYR A 30 -6.35 -36.25 41.54
CA TYR A 30 -5.82 -37.18 40.53
C TYR A 30 -4.29 -37.23 40.53
N LEU A 31 -3.62 -36.06 40.62
CA LEU A 31 -2.17 -35.97 40.71
C LEU A 31 -1.63 -36.68 41.97
N LYS A 32 -2.32 -36.52 43.11
CA LYS A 32 -1.95 -37.15 44.38
C LYS A 32 -2.16 -38.66 44.39
N VAL A 33 -3.29 -39.15 43.87
CA VAL A 33 -3.62 -40.58 43.78
C VAL A 33 -2.61 -41.33 42.91
N ASN A 34 -2.22 -40.75 41.78
CA ASN A 34 -1.27 -41.37 40.85
C ASN A 34 0.20 -41.12 41.22
N ARG A 35 0.48 -40.50 42.38
CA ARG A 35 1.83 -40.06 42.81
C ARG A 35 2.60 -39.31 41.72
N ILE A 36 1.88 -38.54 40.90
CA ILE A 36 2.48 -37.73 39.86
C ILE A 36 3.03 -36.48 40.52
N ASP A 37 4.34 -36.29 40.44
CA ASP A 37 4.99 -35.09 41.00
C ASP A 37 4.41 -33.83 40.35
N VAL A 38 3.74 -33.01 41.15
CA VAL A 38 3.08 -31.77 40.72
C VAL A 38 4.11 -30.80 40.15
N ALA A 39 5.36 -30.84 40.62
CA ALA A 39 6.45 -30.06 40.04
C ALA A 39 6.76 -30.54 38.60
N ASN A 40 6.75 -31.86 38.35
CA ASN A 40 6.95 -32.41 37.01
C ASN A 40 5.79 -32.05 36.07
N VAL A 41 4.53 -32.11 36.52
CA VAL A 41 3.38 -31.70 35.67
C VAL A 41 3.40 -30.20 35.37
N ARG A 42 3.74 -29.37 36.36
CA ARG A 42 3.90 -27.93 36.16
C ARG A 42 5.02 -27.64 35.14
N ASN A 43 6.16 -28.30 35.27
CA ASN A 43 7.30 -28.13 34.36
C ASN A 43 6.95 -28.59 32.93
N VAL A 44 6.26 -29.74 32.78
CA VAL A 44 5.78 -30.23 31.49
C VAL A 44 4.80 -29.24 30.85
N MET A 45 3.84 -28.70 31.61
CA MET A 45 2.92 -27.68 31.12
C MET A 45 3.63 -26.39 30.69
N LEU A 46 4.64 -25.94 31.44
CA LEU A 46 5.45 -24.76 31.07
C LEU A 46 6.23 -24.99 29.76
N ILE A 47 6.79 -26.19 29.56
CA ILE A 47 7.50 -26.56 28.32
C ILE A 47 6.53 -26.56 27.12
N ILE A 48 5.33 -27.13 27.28
CA ILE A 48 4.32 -27.15 26.20
C ILE A 48 3.88 -25.72 25.85
N MET A 49 3.61 -24.88 26.86
CA MET A 49 3.24 -23.48 26.62
C MET A 49 4.36 -22.69 25.94
N ALA A 50 5.62 -22.88 26.35
CA ALA A 50 6.78 -22.26 25.72
C ALA A 50 6.95 -22.71 24.26
N PHE A 51 6.73 -23.99 23.97
CA PHE A 51 6.80 -24.54 22.62
C PHE A 51 5.69 -23.98 21.71
N LEU A 52 4.45 -23.91 22.20
CA LEU A 52 3.33 -23.28 21.47
C LEU A 52 3.58 -21.80 21.22
N PHE A 53 4.08 -21.08 22.22
CA PHE A 53 4.49 -19.68 22.06
C PHE A 53 5.58 -19.53 21.01
N PHE A 54 6.59 -20.40 21.02
CA PHE A 54 7.67 -20.39 20.03
C PHE A 54 7.17 -20.68 18.61
N ILE A 55 6.23 -21.61 18.42
CA ILE A 55 5.57 -21.85 17.13
C ILE A 55 4.81 -20.61 16.66
N LEU A 56 4.02 -19.98 17.55
CA LEU A 56 3.30 -18.75 17.24
C LEU A 56 4.25 -17.60 16.90
N LEU A 57 5.38 -17.50 17.61
CA LEU A 57 6.43 -16.52 17.36
C LEU A 57 7.09 -16.77 16.00
N ILE A 58 7.47 -18.00 15.66
CA ILE A 58 8.03 -18.33 14.34
C ILE A 58 7.03 -17.99 13.24
N ARG A 59 5.75 -18.37 13.40
CA ARG A 59 4.69 -18.05 12.44
C ARG A 59 4.56 -16.52 12.29
N PHE A 60 4.55 -15.78 13.39
CA PHE A 60 4.49 -14.32 13.37
C PHE A 60 5.69 -13.70 12.66
N LEU A 61 6.91 -14.14 12.96
CA LEU A 61 8.14 -13.68 12.33
C LEU A 61 8.17 -14.03 10.84
N TYR A 62 7.72 -15.22 10.47
CA TYR A 62 7.60 -15.65 9.07
C TYR A 62 6.58 -14.79 8.31
N THR A 63 5.40 -14.55 8.89
CA THR A 63 4.38 -13.67 8.30
C THR A 63 4.91 -12.25 8.13
N GLN A 64 5.58 -11.69 9.14
CA GLN A 64 6.22 -10.38 9.04
C GLN A 64 7.29 -10.32 7.94
N PHE A 65 8.17 -11.32 7.90
CA PHE A 65 9.23 -11.38 6.90
C PHE A 65 8.67 -11.53 5.48
N PHE A 66 7.68 -12.40 5.30
CA PHE A 66 7.05 -12.65 4.01
C PHE A 66 6.27 -11.42 3.51
N ASN A 67 5.47 -10.78 4.38
CA ASN A 67 4.76 -9.56 4.06
C ASN A 67 5.73 -8.44 3.64
N ASN A 68 6.84 -8.27 4.37
CA ASN A 68 7.87 -7.30 4.03
C ASN A 68 8.50 -7.57 2.66
N ARG A 69 8.74 -8.84 2.30
CA ARG A 69 9.27 -9.20 0.98
C ARG A 69 8.27 -8.91 -0.15
N ILE A 70 7.00 -9.26 0.02
CA ILE A 70 5.95 -9.00 -0.99
C ILE A 70 5.78 -7.50 -1.21
N SER A 71 5.65 -6.71 -0.15
CA SER A 71 5.52 -5.25 -0.28
C SER A 71 6.76 -4.65 -0.94
N SER A 72 7.97 -5.17 -0.65
CA SER A 72 9.20 -4.74 -1.31
C SER A 72 9.21 -5.03 -2.82
N LYS A 73 8.67 -6.18 -3.27
CA LYS A 73 8.52 -6.49 -4.71
C LYS A 73 7.71 -5.41 -5.43
N TYR A 74 6.56 -5.02 -4.86
CA TYR A 74 5.68 -4.03 -5.48
C TYR A 74 6.25 -2.61 -5.41
N LEU A 75 6.80 -2.20 -4.27
CA LEU A 75 7.39 -0.87 -4.08
C LEU A 75 8.55 -0.57 -5.04
N ASN A 76 9.27 -1.60 -5.50
CA ASN A 76 10.40 -1.47 -6.42
C ASN A 76 10.01 -1.73 -7.90
N SER A 77 8.74 -1.96 -8.19
CA SER A 77 8.28 -2.22 -9.57
C SER A 77 8.34 -0.96 -10.42
N SER A 78 8.85 -1.07 -11.65
CA SER A 78 8.85 0.03 -12.61
C SER A 78 7.50 0.15 -13.33
N ILE A 79 7.22 1.30 -13.94
CA ILE A 79 5.93 1.51 -14.64
C ILE A 79 5.70 0.49 -15.77
N GLY A 80 6.77 0.01 -16.42
CA GLY A 80 6.66 -1.01 -17.46
C GLY A 80 6.33 -2.42 -16.92
N ILE A 81 6.64 -2.69 -15.65
CA ILE A 81 6.18 -3.92 -14.95
C ILE A 81 4.70 -3.76 -14.59
N VAL A 82 4.31 -2.58 -14.09
CA VAL A 82 2.91 -2.27 -13.73
C VAL A 82 1.97 -2.46 -14.94
N ASP A 83 2.39 -2.07 -16.14
CA ASP A 83 1.59 -2.26 -17.35
C ASP A 83 1.31 -3.74 -17.69
N LYS A 84 2.09 -4.67 -17.16
CA LYS A 84 1.97 -6.12 -17.40
C LYS A 84 1.28 -6.87 -16.26
N MET A 85 0.95 -6.19 -15.16
CA MET A 85 0.31 -6.80 -14.00
C MET A 85 -1.11 -7.28 -14.32
N THR A 86 -1.60 -8.27 -13.58
CA THR A 86 -3.05 -8.55 -13.51
C THR A 86 -3.79 -7.42 -12.78
N GLY A 87 -5.13 -7.44 -12.79
CA GLY A 87 -5.92 -6.49 -12.01
C GLY A 87 -5.63 -6.62 -10.50
N GLU A 88 -5.69 -7.84 -10.00
CA GLU A 88 -5.37 -8.19 -8.61
C GLU A 88 -3.94 -7.78 -8.21
N GLU A 89 -2.95 -8.02 -9.09
CA GLU A 89 -1.57 -7.57 -8.84
C GLU A 89 -1.46 -6.05 -8.79
N PHE A 90 -2.25 -5.34 -9.58
CA PHE A 90 -2.29 -3.88 -9.55
C PHE A 90 -2.91 -3.35 -8.25
N GLU A 91 -3.92 -4.01 -7.72
CA GLU A 91 -4.52 -3.69 -6.42
C GLU A 91 -3.53 -3.90 -5.27
N GLU A 92 -2.85 -5.05 -5.22
CA GLU A 92 -1.78 -5.32 -4.25
C GLU A 92 -0.61 -4.33 -4.39
N PHE A 93 -0.28 -3.94 -5.62
CA PHE A 93 0.70 -2.88 -5.89
C PHE A 93 0.28 -1.54 -5.28
N LEU A 94 -0.97 -1.11 -5.49
CA LEU A 94 -1.50 0.14 -4.93
C LEU A 94 -1.53 0.09 -3.42
N LYS A 95 -1.99 -1.02 -2.84
CA LYS A 95 -2.00 -1.26 -1.40
C LYS A 95 -0.61 -1.07 -0.79
N ALA A 96 0.42 -1.71 -1.35
CA ALA A 96 1.79 -1.57 -0.84
C ALA A 96 2.27 -0.10 -0.85
N HIS A 97 1.93 0.66 -1.89
CA HIS A 97 2.30 2.08 -1.99
C HIS A 97 1.53 2.98 -1.02
N PHE A 98 0.23 2.77 -0.87
CA PHE A 98 -0.58 3.53 0.07
C PHE A 98 -0.21 3.22 1.53
N GLU A 99 0.06 1.96 1.87
CA GLU A 99 0.59 1.58 3.18
C GLU A 99 1.93 2.29 3.46
N LYS A 100 2.82 2.35 2.47
CA LYS A 100 4.08 3.08 2.59
C LYS A 100 3.90 4.59 2.81
N LEU A 101 2.83 5.17 2.27
CA LEU A 101 2.43 6.57 2.51
C LEU A 101 1.69 6.78 3.84
N GLY A 102 1.55 5.74 4.66
CA GLY A 102 0.96 5.77 5.99
C GLY A 102 -0.55 5.70 6.01
N TYR A 103 -1.18 5.11 4.99
CA TYR A 103 -2.60 4.75 5.02
C TYR A 103 -2.76 3.35 5.59
N LYS A 104 -3.84 3.12 6.35
CA LYS A 104 -4.37 1.77 6.56
C LYS A 104 -5.17 1.39 5.32
N VAL A 105 -4.89 0.25 4.71
CA VAL A 105 -5.51 -0.16 3.45
C VAL A 105 -6.24 -1.50 3.63
N GLU A 106 -7.45 -1.56 3.11
CA GLU A 106 -8.27 -2.77 3.08
C GLU A 106 -8.66 -3.04 1.63
N LEU A 107 -8.35 -4.23 1.10
CA LEU A 107 -8.86 -4.68 -0.20
C LEU A 107 -10.31 -5.10 -0.04
N THR A 108 -11.13 -4.80 -1.04
CA THR A 108 -12.54 -5.22 -1.06
C THR A 108 -12.64 -6.70 -1.46
N PRO A 109 -13.77 -7.35 -1.18
CA PRO A 109 -14.00 -8.72 -1.64
C PRO A 109 -13.99 -8.81 -3.17
N THR A 110 -13.47 -9.90 -3.73
CA THR A 110 -13.42 -10.14 -5.18
C THR A 110 -14.80 -10.15 -5.85
N THR A 111 -15.87 -10.40 -5.08
CA THR A 111 -17.25 -10.39 -5.56
C THR A 111 -18.14 -9.54 -4.67
N GLY A 112 -19.08 -8.80 -5.27
CA GLY A 112 -19.98 -7.92 -4.52
C GLY A 112 -19.24 -6.75 -3.86
N ASP A 113 -18.23 -6.22 -4.54
CA ASP A 113 -17.36 -5.13 -4.12
C ASP A 113 -18.04 -3.75 -4.21
N TYR A 114 -19.21 -3.68 -4.87
CA TYR A 114 -19.99 -2.47 -5.13
C TYR A 114 -19.23 -1.40 -5.94
N GLY A 115 -18.22 -1.79 -6.73
CA GLY A 115 -17.45 -0.87 -7.57
C GLY A 115 -16.35 -0.13 -6.81
N ALA A 116 -15.60 -0.86 -6.00
CA ALA A 116 -14.38 -0.36 -5.37
C ALA A 116 -13.44 -1.52 -5.10
N ASP A 117 -12.15 -1.29 -5.26
CA ASP A 117 -11.11 -2.32 -5.09
C ASP A 117 -10.33 -2.13 -3.78
N LEU A 118 -10.22 -0.89 -3.29
CA LEU A 118 -9.57 -0.58 -2.01
C LEU A 118 -10.33 0.44 -1.17
N VAL A 119 -10.17 0.35 0.14
CA VAL A 119 -10.59 1.35 1.12
C VAL A 119 -9.37 1.80 1.92
N LEU A 120 -9.03 3.08 1.78
CA LEU A 120 -7.95 3.73 2.52
C LEU A 120 -8.52 4.42 3.76
N ASN A 121 -7.77 4.38 4.86
CA ASN A 121 -8.07 5.14 6.06
C ASN A 121 -6.81 5.81 6.60
N LYS A 122 -6.89 7.12 6.86
CA LYS A 122 -5.84 7.87 7.56
C LYS A 122 -6.48 8.81 8.56
N SER A 123 -6.23 8.55 9.85
CA SER A 123 -6.78 9.35 10.95
C SER A 123 -8.30 9.50 10.90
N GLY A 124 -9.01 8.44 10.50
CA GLY A 124 -10.47 8.43 10.39
C GLY A 124 -11.02 8.96 9.05
N TYR A 125 -10.19 9.61 8.23
CA TYR A 125 -10.57 10.04 6.88
C TYR A 125 -10.50 8.86 5.90
N ARG A 126 -11.63 8.53 5.28
CA ARG A 126 -11.80 7.33 4.44
C ARG A 126 -11.87 7.70 2.96
N ILE A 127 -11.10 6.98 2.16
CA ILE A 127 -11.09 7.14 0.70
C ILE A 127 -11.41 5.79 0.08
N VAL A 128 -12.43 5.73 -0.76
CA VAL A 128 -12.72 4.55 -1.56
C VAL A 128 -12.02 4.65 -2.91
N VAL A 129 -11.39 3.57 -3.35
CA VAL A 129 -10.53 3.55 -4.53
C VAL A 129 -11.03 2.54 -5.54
N GLN A 130 -11.21 2.96 -6.78
CA GLN A 130 -11.32 2.06 -7.93
C GLN A 130 -9.98 2.04 -8.68
N ALA A 131 -9.37 0.87 -8.73
CA ALA A 131 -8.17 0.55 -9.47
C ALA A 131 -8.53 0.04 -10.87
N LYS A 132 -7.93 0.65 -11.90
CA LYS A 132 -8.15 0.29 -13.30
C LYS A 132 -6.80 0.18 -13.99
N ARG A 133 -6.21 -1.02 -14.00
CA ARG A 133 -5.10 -1.33 -14.92
C ARG A 133 -5.66 -1.57 -16.33
N TRP A 134 -5.41 -0.71 -17.30
CA TRP A 134 -6.00 -0.79 -18.65
C TRP A 134 -4.98 -0.54 -19.76
N ILE A 135 -5.21 -1.21 -20.89
CA ILE A 135 -4.44 -1.01 -22.14
C ILE A 135 -4.85 0.31 -22.81
N SER A 136 -6.14 0.65 -22.74
CA SER A 136 -6.73 1.87 -23.31
C SER A 136 -7.01 2.92 -22.24
N LYS A 137 -7.43 4.11 -22.68
CA LYS A 137 -7.88 5.16 -21.77
C LYS A 137 -9.11 4.72 -20.96
N VAL A 138 -9.16 5.10 -19.69
CA VAL A 138 -10.25 4.74 -18.78
C VAL A 138 -11.46 5.65 -19.02
N GLY A 139 -12.63 5.01 -19.19
CA GLY A 139 -13.91 5.65 -19.46
C GLY A 139 -14.69 6.07 -18.21
N ILE A 140 -15.93 6.52 -18.44
CA ILE A 140 -16.84 7.03 -17.39
C ILE A 140 -17.24 5.98 -16.35
N GLU A 141 -17.24 4.70 -16.73
CA GLU A 141 -17.69 3.58 -15.90
C GLU A 141 -16.96 3.53 -14.56
N ALA A 142 -15.62 3.70 -14.58
CA ALA A 142 -14.81 3.66 -13.38
C ALA A 142 -15.17 4.79 -12.39
N VAL A 143 -15.55 5.96 -12.91
CA VAL A 143 -15.98 7.10 -12.11
C VAL A 143 -17.37 6.85 -11.52
N GLN A 144 -18.29 6.29 -12.31
CA GLN A 144 -19.63 5.94 -11.85
C GLN A 144 -19.61 4.87 -10.75
N GLN A 145 -18.77 3.83 -10.91
CA GLN A 145 -18.55 2.76 -9.93
C GLN A 145 -18.08 3.33 -8.59
N VAL A 146 -17.02 4.15 -8.60
CA VAL A 146 -16.45 4.68 -7.35
C VAL A 146 -17.39 5.68 -6.65
N ILE A 147 -18.23 6.40 -7.40
CA ILE A 147 -19.25 7.29 -6.83
C ILE A 147 -20.31 6.47 -6.10
N ALA A 148 -20.78 5.37 -6.70
CA ALA A 148 -21.76 4.48 -6.10
C ALA A 148 -21.23 3.80 -4.82
N SER A 149 -19.97 3.37 -4.83
CA SER A 149 -19.35 2.67 -3.70
C SER A 149 -19.14 3.56 -2.47
N LYS A 150 -19.04 4.89 -2.64
CA LYS A 150 -18.79 5.84 -1.55
C LYS A 150 -19.71 5.66 -0.34
N SER A 151 -21.02 5.61 -0.59
CA SER A 151 -22.03 5.51 0.46
C SER A 151 -21.98 4.15 1.17
N TYR A 152 -21.75 3.08 0.41
CA TYR A 152 -21.64 1.73 0.95
C TYR A 152 -20.45 1.62 1.92
N TYR A 153 -19.29 2.12 1.52
CA TYR A 153 -18.09 2.09 2.36
C TYR A 153 -18.00 3.22 3.37
N LYS A 154 -18.99 4.13 3.45
CA LYS A 154 -18.98 5.32 4.32
C LYS A 154 -17.68 6.12 4.16
N ALA A 155 -17.29 6.36 2.91
CA ALA A 155 -16.08 7.08 2.56
C ALA A 155 -16.33 8.59 2.45
N ASP A 156 -15.32 9.38 2.78
CA ASP A 156 -15.34 10.85 2.65
C ASP A 156 -15.01 11.28 1.22
N LYS A 157 -14.12 10.54 0.56
CA LYS A 157 -13.63 10.82 -0.80
C LYS A 157 -13.61 9.56 -1.68
N CYS A 158 -13.66 9.77 -2.99
CA CYS A 158 -13.50 8.76 -4.03
C CYS A 158 -12.21 9.02 -4.79
N LEU A 159 -11.53 7.95 -5.20
CA LEU A 159 -10.32 8.00 -6.00
C LEU A 159 -10.39 6.95 -7.10
N VAL A 160 -10.11 7.34 -8.34
CA VAL A 160 -9.88 6.36 -9.42
C VAL A 160 -8.40 6.40 -9.78
N VAL A 161 -7.73 5.24 -9.73
CA VAL A 161 -6.30 5.12 -10.07
C VAL A 161 -6.15 4.23 -11.29
N THR A 162 -5.36 4.67 -12.27
CA THR A 162 -5.06 3.87 -13.45
C THR A 162 -3.58 3.96 -13.83
N ASN A 163 -3.07 2.91 -14.46
CA ASN A 163 -1.77 2.98 -15.14
C ASN A 163 -1.84 3.84 -16.42
N ASN A 164 -3.02 4.13 -16.95
CA ASN A 164 -3.20 4.85 -18.22
C ASN A 164 -3.71 6.28 -18.00
N TYR A 165 -4.43 6.84 -18.98
CA TYR A 165 -5.04 8.15 -18.91
C TYR A 165 -6.56 8.04 -18.97
N PHE A 166 -7.25 9.08 -18.50
CA PHE A 166 -8.71 9.15 -18.57
C PHE A 166 -9.18 9.71 -19.91
N THR A 167 -10.40 9.36 -20.31
CA THR A 167 -11.09 10.03 -21.42
C THR A 167 -11.58 11.41 -20.97
N PRO A 168 -11.78 12.37 -21.90
CA PRO A 168 -12.34 13.68 -21.56
C PRO A 168 -13.67 13.60 -20.82
N ASN A 169 -14.54 12.65 -21.19
CA ASN A 169 -15.84 12.45 -20.54
C ASN A 169 -15.69 11.98 -19.09
N ALA A 170 -14.71 11.11 -18.80
CA ALA A 170 -14.42 10.67 -17.44
C ALA A 170 -13.90 11.82 -16.56
N ILE A 171 -13.03 12.66 -17.13
CA ILE A 171 -12.52 13.87 -16.46
C ILE A 171 -13.67 14.82 -16.15
N ASN A 172 -14.50 15.15 -17.15
CA ASN A 172 -15.66 16.03 -16.97
C ASN A 172 -16.61 15.50 -15.89
N LEU A 173 -16.90 14.20 -15.87
CA LEU A 173 -17.76 13.60 -14.84
C LEU A 173 -17.13 13.71 -13.44
N ALA A 174 -15.82 13.47 -13.31
CA ALA A 174 -15.14 13.65 -12.04
C ALA A 174 -15.15 15.11 -11.57
N ASP A 175 -14.93 16.07 -12.47
CA ASP A 175 -14.92 17.50 -12.14
C ASP A 175 -16.29 18.00 -11.65
N THR A 176 -17.39 17.42 -12.13
CA THR A 176 -18.74 17.71 -11.60
C THR A 176 -18.96 17.18 -10.17
N ASN A 177 -18.17 16.20 -9.75
CA ASN A 177 -18.26 15.55 -8.44
C ASN A 177 -17.06 15.94 -7.57
N LYS A 178 -17.17 17.01 -6.76
CA LYS A 178 -16.07 17.55 -5.92
C LYS A 178 -15.35 16.54 -5.00
N ASN A 179 -15.97 15.38 -4.76
CA ASN A 179 -15.41 14.32 -3.92
C ASN A 179 -14.65 13.24 -4.70
N VAL A 180 -14.55 13.35 -6.02
CA VAL A 180 -13.85 12.39 -6.88
C VAL A 180 -12.50 12.97 -7.27
N GLU A 181 -11.45 12.18 -7.08
CA GLU A 181 -10.11 12.47 -7.58
C GLU A 181 -9.71 11.42 -8.60
N LEU A 182 -8.96 11.83 -9.62
CA LEU A 182 -8.46 10.97 -10.68
C LEU A 182 -6.93 10.97 -10.65
N TRP A 183 -6.32 9.80 -10.52
CA TRP A 183 -4.89 9.61 -10.62
C TRP A 183 -4.56 8.87 -11.90
N ASP A 184 -4.01 9.61 -12.87
CA ASP A 184 -3.57 9.06 -14.14
C ASP A 184 -2.12 8.53 -14.04
N ARG A 185 -1.56 8.09 -15.17
CA ARG A 185 -0.19 7.60 -15.27
C ARG A 185 0.85 8.51 -14.62
N ARG A 186 0.70 9.84 -14.74
CA ARG A 186 1.64 10.81 -14.16
C ARG A 186 1.55 10.83 -12.65
N ASP A 187 0.34 10.79 -12.11
CA ASP A 187 0.10 10.76 -10.66
C ASP A 187 0.57 9.45 -10.05
N LEU A 188 0.34 8.33 -10.75
CA LEU A 188 0.85 7.02 -10.37
C LEU A 188 2.39 7.01 -10.29
N ILE A 189 3.08 7.50 -11.32
CA ILE A 189 4.55 7.61 -11.33
C ILE A 189 5.03 8.54 -10.22
N LYS A 190 4.32 9.67 -9.99
CA LYS A 190 4.64 10.61 -8.91
C LYS A 190 4.52 9.93 -7.54
N MET A 191 3.51 9.09 -7.33
CA MET A 191 3.35 8.29 -6.12
C MET A 191 4.50 7.28 -5.95
N MET A 192 4.84 6.56 -7.02
CA MET A 192 5.97 5.60 -7.02
C MET A 192 7.29 6.28 -6.62
N ASN A 193 7.56 7.45 -7.18
CA ASN A 193 8.80 8.19 -6.92
C ASN A 193 8.84 8.86 -5.55
N LYS A 194 7.69 9.22 -4.96
CA LYS A 194 7.65 9.74 -3.57
C LYS A 194 8.23 8.75 -2.56
N ASN A 195 8.15 7.46 -2.85
CA ASN A 195 8.62 6.39 -1.99
C ASN A 195 10.12 6.08 -2.18
N ASN A 196 10.76 6.65 -3.22
CA ASN A 196 12.18 6.45 -3.50
C ASN A 196 12.87 7.81 -3.79
N PRO A 197 13.41 8.50 -2.76
CA PRO A 197 14.02 9.82 -2.91
C PRO A 197 15.29 9.83 -3.78
N THR A 198 15.75 8.67 -4.26
CA THR A 198 16.93 8.54 -5.12
C THR A 198 16.69 8.89 -6.60
N ILE A 199 15.44 9.10 -7.03
CA ILE A 199 15.10 9.52 -8.41
C ILE A 199 14.60 10.98 -8.41
N LYS A 200 15.38 11.90 -7.84
CA LYS A 200 15.42 13.28 -8.34
C LYS A 200 16.46 13.32 -9.47
N SER A 201 16.04 13.34 -10.75
CA SER A 201 16.76 14.01 -11.87
C SER A 201 16.45 13.51 -13.29
N SER A 202 15.34 12.82 -13.59
CA SER A 202 14.97 12.58 -15.01
C SER A 202 14.53 13.86 -15.75
N SER A 203 14.07 14.89 -15.03
CA SER A 203 13.75 16.22 -15.59
C SER A 203 14.98 17.12 -15.81
N GLU A 204 16.15 16.77 -15.27
CA GLU A 204 17.41 17.45 -15.60
C GLU A 204 18.12 16.79 -16.79
N ILE A 205 17.92 15.49 -16.99
CA ILE A 205 18.48 14.78 -18.15
C ILE A 205 17.87 15.32 -19.46
N SER A 206 16.60 15.74 -19.48
CA SER A 206 15.98 16.35 -20.68
C SER A 206 16.50 17.77 -21.01
N LYS A 207 17.25 18.41 -20.11
CA LYS A 207 17.93 19.71 -20.38
C LYS A 207 19.35 19.53 -20.92
N ARG A 208 19.94 18.33 -20.85
CA ARG A 208 21.30 18.10 -21.32
C ARG A 208 21.34 17.93 -22.83
N VAL A 209 21.88 18.93 -23.51
CA VAL A 209 22.11 18.90 -24.96
C VAL A 209 23.36 18.07 -25.24
N ILE A 210 23.24 17.02 -26.06
CA ILE A 210 24.37 16.15 -26.44
C ILE A 210 24.98 16.62 -27.76
N CYS A 211 26.32 16.56 -27.85
CA CYS A 211 27.08 16.93 -29.04
C CYS A 211 26.89 15.87 -30.15
N PRO A 212 26.41 16.24 -31.35
CA PRO A 212 26.22 15.30 -32.46
C PRO A 212 27.55 14.76 -33.01
N LYS A 213 28.67 15.43 -32.75
CA LYS A 213 29.99 15.05 -33.29
C LYS A 213 30.74 14.01 -32.45
N CYS A 214 30.54 14.01 -31.13
CA CYS A 214 31.33 13.16 -30.23
C CYS A 214 30.54 12.53 -29.08
N GLY A 215 29.22 12.75 -29.01
CA GLY A 215 28.35 12.18 -27.97
C GLY A 215 28.54 12.75 -26.56
N LYS A 216 29.48 13.68 -26.35
CA LYS A 216 29.69 14.34 -25.05
C LYS A 216 28.71 15.49 -24.83
N GLU A 217 28.46 15.85 -23.57
CA GLU A 217 27.56 16.94 -23.19
C GLU A 217 28.01 18.29 -23.78
N MET A 218 27.05 19.13 -24.18
CA MET A 218 27.27 20.51 -24.58
C MET A 218 26.91 21.46 -23.44
N LYS A 219 27.79 22.42 -23.15
CA LYS A 219 27.62 23.43 -22.10
C LYS A 219 27.19 24.76 -22.72
N LEU A 220 26.31 25.50 -22.05
CA LEU A 220 25.97 26.87 -22.42
C LEU A 220 27.21 27.76 -22.25
N ARG A 221 27.51 28.57 -23.26
CA ARG A 221 28.60 29.55 -23.28
C ARG A 221 28.06 30.87 -23.82
N HIS A 222 28.61 31.97 -23.31
CA HIS A 222 28.25 33.31 -23.73
C HIS A 222 29.29 33.82 -24.73
N GLY A 223 28.84 34.22 -25.92
CA GLY A 223 29.67 34.85 -26.94
C GLY A 223 29.20 36.27 -27.26
N ARG A 224 29.98 36.98 -28.07
CA ARG A 224 29.63 38.35 -28.52
C ARG A 224 28.27 38.42 -29.23
N ASN A 225 27.87 37.34 -29.92
CA ASN A 225 26.62 37.25 -30.67
C ASN A 225 25.49 36.53 -29.89
N GLY A 226 25.64 36.39 -28.57
CA GLY A 226 24.67 35.73 -27.69
C GLY A 226 25.07 34.31 -27.28
N ASP A 227 24.11 33.62 -26.67
CA ASP A 227 24.35 32.34 -26.01
C ASP A 227 24.37 31.19 -27.01
N PHE A 228 25.33 30.28 -26.84
CA PHE A 228 25.47 29.08 -27.66
C PHE A 228 25.86 27.87 -26.82
N TYR A 229 25.47 26.68 -27.26
CA TYR A 229 25.97 25.43 -26.72
C TYR A 229 27.33 25.12 -27.34
N GLY A 230 28.36 24.93 -26.53
CA GLY A 230 29.68 24.46 -26.95
C GLY A 230 30.01 23.10 -26.34
N CYS A 231 30.63 22.20 -27.11
CA CYS A 231 31.00 20.87 -26.60
C CYS A 231 31.89 20.96 -25.36
N SER A 232 31.61 20.15 -24.34
CA SER A 232 32.43 20.03 -23.12
C SER A 232 33.87 19.55 -23.40
N ASN A 233 34.11 18.91 -24.55
CA ASN A 233 35.40 18.34 -24.93
C ASN A 233 36.27 19.30 -25.76
N TYR A 234 36.01 20.60 -25.73
CA TYR A 234 36.90 21.60 -26.31
C TYR A 234 38.25 21.60 -25.56
N PRO A 235 39.42 21.70 -26.24
CA PRO A 235 39.62 22.02 -27.66
C PRO A 235 39.55 20.83 -28.62
N LYS A 236 39.49 19.59 -28.12
CA LYS A 236 39.47 18.35 -28.94
C LYS A 236 38.21 18.23 -29.82
N CYS A 237 37.08 18.78 -29.38
CA CYS A 237 35.86 18.89 -30.17
C CYS A 237 35.37 20.35 -30.20
N LYS A 238 35.36 20.96 -31.39
CA LYS A 238 34.96 22.36 -31.62
C LYS A 238 33.48 22.53 -32.05
N CYS A 239 32.64 21.51 -31.83
CA CYS A 239 31.23 21.58 -32.21
C CYS A 239 30.45 22.59 -31.35
N THR A 240 29.66 23.44 -32.01
CA THR A 240 28.77 24.43 -31.39
C THR A 240 27.35 24.28 -31.92
N ARG A 241 26.35 24.76 -31.17
CA ARG A 241 24.94 24.76 -31.56
C ARG A 241 24.24 25.99 -30.99
N ALA A 242 23.38 26.64 -31.78
CA ALA A 242 22.60 27.77 -31.30
C ALA A 242 21.60 27.35 -30.21
N VAL A 243 21.34 28.24 -29.25
CA VAL A 243 20.28 28.06 -28.25
C VAL A 243 18.96 28.42 -28.92
N ARG A 244 18.08 27.43 -29.14
CA ARG A 244 16.70 27.72 -29.59
C ARG A 244 15.97 28.44 -28.45
N ARG A 245 15.69 29.72 -28.62
CA ARG A 245 14.74 30.46 -27.78
C ARG A 245 13.34 30.04 -28.24
N ARG A 246 12.57 29.42 -27.34
CA ARG A 246 11.12 29.29 -27.50
C ARG A 246 10.47 30.56 -27.01
#